data_AF-A0A957LSR6-F1
#
_entry.id   AF-A0A957LSR6-F1
#
_cell.length_a   1.000
_cell.length_b   1.000
_cell.length_c   1.000
_cell.angle_alpha   90.00
_cell.angle_beta   90.00
_cell.angle_gamma   90.00
#
_symmetry.space_group_name_H-M   'P 1'
#
loop_
_entity.id
_entity.type
_entity.pdbx_description
1 polymer ?
#
loop_
_entity_poly.entity_id
_entity_poly.type
_entity_poly.pdbx_seq_one_letter_code
_entity_poly.pdbx_strand_id
1 'polypeptide(L)'
;SRRAIEEAKHAVAMVRQHAAEWGVQPDRVGMMGFSAGGQVTVGAALQESAEFRPDFVAPIYPVFFREIVAPKDAPSLFVAVANDDLWSVPACLKLHTAWCDAGRPVELHVYAAGGHGFGMTRKSLPSDGWIDRLGEWMHMQGLL
;
A
#
# COMPACT_ATOMS: atom_id res chain seq x y z
N SER A 1 13.83 5.59 8.12
CA SER A 1 13.05 4.77 7.17
C SER A 1 13.90 3.82 6.33
N ARG A 2 15.11 4.17 5.85
CA ARG A 2 15.92 3.31 4.96
C ARG A 2 16.08 1.85 5.46
N ARG A 3 16.49 1.67 6.71
CA ARG A 3 16.61 0.33 7.32
C ARG A 3 15.30 -0.45 7.33
N ALA A 4 14.18 0.20 7.66
CA ALA A 4 12.87 -0.46 7.66
C ALA A 4 12.43 -0.89 6.26
N ILE A 5 12.79 -0.14 5.22
CA ILE A 5 12.56 -0.54 3.81
C ILE A 5 13.41 -1.77 3.45
N GLU A 6 14.66 -1.80 3.91
CA GLU A 6 15.55 -2.96 3.71
C GLU A 6 15.04 -4.21 4.44
N GLU A 7 14.46 -4.05 5.63
CA GLU A 7 13.84 -5.16 6.35
C GLU A 7 12.55 -5.61 5.64
N ALA A 8 11.73 -4.67 5.17
CA ALA A 8 10.49 -4.96 4.44
C ALA A 8 10.74 -5.74 3.14
N LYS A 9 11.77 -5.37 2.38
CA LYS A 9 12.08 -6.08 1.13
C LYS A 9 12.55 -7.53 1.38
N HIS A 10 13.33 -7.76 2.44
CA HIS A 10 13.76 -9.11 2.81
C HIS A 10 12.60 -9.94 3.36
N ALA A 11 11.62 -9.32 4.02
CA ALA A 11 10.40 -10.01 4.45
C ALA A 11 9.62 -10.56 3.24
N VAL A 12 9.51 -9.79 2.15
CA VAL A 12 8.89 -10.26 0.91
C VAL A 12 9.63 -11.48 0.35
N ALA A 13 10.96 -11.40 0.23
CA ALA A 13 11.77 -12.50 -0.27
C ALA A 13 11.64 -13.76 0.61
N MET A 14 11.58 -13.58 1.94
CA MET A 14 11.40 -14.67 2.90
C MET A 14 10.05 -15.38 2.70
N VAL A 15 8.95 -14.64 2.53
CA VAL A 15 7.64 -15.24 2.25
C VAL A 15 7.70 -16.10 0.99
N ARG A 16 8.36 -15.63 -0.07
CA ARG A 16 8.52 -16.38 -1.31
C ARG A 16 9.38 -17.62 -1.14
N GLN A 17 10.49 -17.50 -0.41
CA GLN A 17 11.39 -18.62 -0.12
C GLN A 17 10.70 -19.74 0.67
N HIS A 18 9.80 -19.38 1.58
CA HIS A 18 9.06 -20.33 2.41
C HIS A 18 7.63 -20.63 1.90
N ALA A 19 7.31 -20.23 0.67
CA ALA A 19 5.94 -20.25 0.17
C ALA A 19 5.29 -21.64 0.22
N ALA A 20 6.04 -22.67 -0.21
CA ALA A 20 5.58 -24.05 -0.18
C ALA A 20 5.36 -24.57 1.25
N GLU A 21 6.21 -24.16 2.20
CA GLU A 21 6.11 -24.55 3.61
C GLU A 21 4.87 -23.92 4.27
N TRP A 22 4.58 -22.66 3.95
CA TRP A 22 3.48 -21.91 4.55
C TRP A 22 2.16 -22.02 3.80
N GLY A 23 2.13 -22.77 2.69
CA GLY A 23 0.93 -22.93 1.86
C GLY A 23 0.46 -21.63 1.20
N VAL A 24 1.40 -20.71 0.92
CA VAL A 24 1.11 -19.41 0.27
C VAL A 24 1.55 -19.43 -1.19
N GLN A 25 0.91 -18.61 -2.01
CA GLN A 25 1.29 -18.43 -3.42
C GLN A 25 2.44 -17.41 -3.52
N PRO A 26 3.63 -17.79 -4.03
CA PRO A 26 4.80 -16.91 -4.03
C PRO A 26 4.67 -15.70 -4.98
N ASP A 27 3.72 -15.74 -5.90
CA ASP A 27 3.36 -14.68 -6.85
C ASP A 27 2.15 -13.84 -6.41
N ARG A 28 1.72 -14.00 -5.14
CA ARG A 28 0.60 -13.25 -4.54
C ARG A 28 0.94 -12.68 -3.17
N VAL A 29 2.13 -12.10 -3.04
CA VAL A 29 2.63 -11.53 -1.78
C VAL A 29 2.36 -10.04 -1.72
N GLY A 30 1.41 -9.64 -0.87
CA GLY A 30 1.06 -8.23 -0.66
C GLY A 30 1.74 -7.59 0.55
N MET A 31 1.75 -6.26 0.58
CA MET A 31 2.17 -5.50 1.76
C MET A 31 1.19 -4.37 2.09
N MET A 32 0.77 -4.30 3.35
CA MET A 32 -0.06 -3.23 3.89
C MET A 32 0.70 -2.53 5.02
N GLY A 33 0.55 -1.21 5.12
CA GLY A 33 1.15 -0.46 6.21
C GLY A 33 0.44 0.86 6.47
N PHE A 34 0.50 1.29 7.72
CA PHE A 34 -0.22 2.46 8.23
C PHE A 34 0.76 3.61 8.54
N SER A 35 0.44 4.86 8.18
CA SER A 35 1.25 6.04 8.51
C SER A 35 2.73 5.87 8.09
N ALA A 36 3.68 5.89 9.04
CA ALA A 36 5.08 5.60 8.78
C ALA A 36 5.32 4.20 8.18
N GLY A 37 4.51 3.20 8.55
CA GLY A 37 4.51 1.89 7.91
C GLY A 37 3.99 1.92 6.47
N GLY A 38 3.11 2.87 6.14
CA GLY A 38 2.70 3.16 4.76
C GLY A 38 3.88 3.66 3.92
N GLN A 39 4.77 4.48 4.50
CA GLN A 39 6.01 4.89 3.84
C GLN A 39 6.93 3.68 3.53
N VAL A 40 7.03 2.74 4.47
CA VAL A 40 7.81 1.51 4.28
C VAL A 40 7.20 0.65 3.18
N THR A 41 5.88 0.51 3.18
CA THR A 41 5.09 -0.21 2.16
C THR A 41 5.33 0.36 0.76
N VAL A 42 5.25 1.68 0.61
CA VAL A 42 5.59 2.35 -0.65
C VAL A 42 7.06 2.13 -1.00
N GLY A 43 7.99 2.20 -0.04
CA GLY A 43 9.41 1.92 -0.28
C GLY A 43 9.69 0.52 -0.82
N ALA A 44 8.94 -0.49 -0.36
CA ALA A 44 9.02 -1.85 -0.88
C ALA A 44 8.44 -1.95 -2.31
N ALA A 45 7.37 -1.22 -2.62
CA ALA A 45 6.79 -1.16 -3.97
C ALA A 45 7.73 -0.56 -5.03
N LEU A 46 8.72 0.24 -4.61
CA LEU A 46 9.67 0.90 -5.48
C LEU A 46 10.96 0.09 -5.74
N GLN A 47 11.06 -1.14 -5.23
CA GLN A 47 12.22 -1.99 -5.50
C GLN A 47 12.27 -2.40 -6.99
N GLU A 48 13.47 -2.43 -7.58
CA GLU A 48 13.64 -2.82 -8.99
C GLU A 48 13.53 -4.34 -9.18
N SER A 49 14.04 -5.13 -8.24
CA SER A 49 13.97 -6.59 -8.31
C SER A 49 12.59 -7.08 -7.89
N ALA A 50 11.96 -7.87 -8.76
CA ALA A 50 10.70 -8.55 -8.47
C ALA A 50 10.80 -9.43 -7.21
N GLU A 51 11.96 -10.04 -6.93
CA GLU A 51 12.20 -10.88 -5.73
C GLU A 51 11.89 -10.13 -4.42
N PHE A 52 12.19 -8.83 -4.39
CA PHE A 52 12.13 -7.98 -3.21
C PHE A 52 10.91 -7.05 -3.19
N ARG A 53 10.10 -7.07 -4.26
CA ARG A 53 8.94 -6.22 -4.42
C ARG A 53 7.64 -6.99 -4.19
N PRO A 54 6.68 -6.47 -3.40
CA PRO A 54 5.35 -7.06 -3.29
C PRO A 54 4.62 -7.07 -4.63
N ASP A 55 3.70 -8.01 -4.81
CA ASP A 55 2.84 -8.12 -5.99
C ASP A 55 1.70 -7.09 -5.95
N PHE A 56 1.31 -6.65 -4.76
CA PHE A 56 0.37 -5.55 -4.52
C PHE A 56 0.69 -4.83 -3.21
N VAL A 57 0.29 -3.56 -3.12
CA VAL A 57 0.51 -2.75 -1.91
C VAL A 57 -0.71 -1.95 -1.48
N ALA A 58 -0.91 -1.85 -0.17
CA ALA A 58 -2.02 -1.13 0.45
C ALA A 58 -1.53 -0.17 1.55
N PRO A 59 -0.86 0.96 1.22
CA PRO A 59 -0.55 1.99 2.20
C PRO A 59 -1.80 2.74 2.66
N ILE A 60 -2.00 2.81 3.98
CA ILE A 60 -3.13 3.48 4.63
C ILE A 60 -2.62 4.74 5.32
N TYR A 61 -3.14 5.90 4.91
CA TYR A 61 -2.70 7.25 5.29
C TYR A 61 -1.17 7.41 5.36
N PRO A 62 -0.42 7.03 4.30
CA PRO A 62 1.03 7.15 4.30
C PRO A 62 1.46 8.61 4.40
N VAL A 63 2.59 8.84 5.08
CA VAL A 63 3.27 10.13 5.11
C VAL A 63 4.61 10.02 4.41
N PHE A 64 4.86 10.89 3.43
CA PHE A 64 6.19 11.06 2.85
C PHE A 64 6.33 12.45 2.22
N PHE A 65 7.56 12.96 2.27
CA PHE A 65 7.90 14.32 1.85
C PHE A 65 8.71 14.38 0.55
N ARG A 66 9.01 13.20 -0.02
CA ARG A 66 9.77 13.07 -1.27
C ARG A 66 8.84 12.87 -2.44
N GLU A 67 9.30 13.25 -3.63
CA GLU A 67 8.68 12.85 -4.88
C GLU A 67 8.76 11.32 -5.04
N ILE A 68 7.72 10.75 -5.64
CA ILE A 68 7.63 9.32 -5.93
C ILE A 68 7.50 9.20 -7.43
N VAL A 69 8.39 8.40 -8.04
CA VAL A 69 8.27 7.97 -9.42
C VAL A 69 7.97 6.48 -9.37
N ALA A 70 6.82 6.06 -9.88
CA ALA A 70 6.46 4.65 -9.93
C ALA A 70 7.32 3.94 -11.00
N PRO A 71 7.88 2.76 -10.71
CA PRO A 71 8.57 1.97 -11.73
C PRO A 71 7.57 1.49 -12.79
N LYS A 72 8.05 1.20 -14.01
CA LYS A 72 7.20 0.76 -15.14
C LYS A 72 6.43 -0.53 -14.86
N ASP A 73 6.93 -1.33 -13.94
CA ASP A 73 6.38 -2.60 -13.50
C ASP A 73 5.89 -2.51 -12.05
N ALA A 74 5.51 -1.31 -11.58
CA ALA A 74 5.00 -1.14 -10.22
C ALA A 74 3.81 -2.08 -9.94
N PRO A 75 3.69 -2.59 -8.70
CA PRO A 75 2.60 -3.45 -8.31
C PRO A 75 1.28 -2.70 -8.27
N SER A 76 0.16 -3.42 -8.24
CA SER A 76 -1.16 -2.81 -8.04
C SER A 76 -1.19 -2.08 -6.68
N LEU A 77 -1.79 -0.89 -6.66
CA LEU A 77 -1.78 0.00 -5.49
C LEU A 77 -3.20 0.29 -5.00
N PHE A 78 -3.44 0.10 -3.71
CA PHE A 78 -4.63 0.57 -3.01
C PHE A 78 -4.23 1.63 -1.97
N VAL A 79 -4.89 2.79 -1.95
CA VAL A 79 -4.60 3.85 -0.99
C VAL A 79 -5.88 4.29 -0.29
N ALA A 80 -5.83 4.49 1.02
CA ALA A 80 -6.94 5.05 1.79
C ALA A 80 -6.45 6.15 2.72
N VAL A 81 -7.14 7.30 2.73
CA VAL A 81 -6.80 8.46 3.56
C VAL A 81 -8.07 9.22 3.96
N ALA A 82 -8.02 9.94 5.08
CA ALA A 82 -9.07 10.87 5.47
C ALA A 82 -8.70 12.30 5.05
N ASN A 83 -9.65 13.08 4.54
CA ASN A 83 -9.42 14.40 3.97
C ASN A 83 -9.06 15.45 5.04
N ASP A 84 -9.51 15.21 6.27
CA ASP A 84 -9.13 15.97 7.47
C ASP A 84 -7.72 15.60 8.01
N ASP A 85 -7.00 14.69 7.34
CA ASP A 85 -5.58 14.43 7.55
C ASP A 85 -4.71 15.24 6.58
N LEU A 86 -4.46 16.50 6.95
CA LEU A 86 -3.72 17.46 6.11
C LEU A 86 -2.26 17.08 5.83
N TRP A 87 -1.72 16.10 6.56
CA TRP A 87 -0.34 15.63 6.38
C TRP A 87 -0.25 14.54 5.30
N SER A 88 -1.22 13.61 5.29
CA SER A 88 -1.18 12.44 4.40
C SER A 88 -1.86 12.68 3.05
N VAL A 89 -2.88 13.55 2.97
CA VAL A 89 -3.64 13.77 1.73
C VAL A 89 -2.75 14.15 0.55
N PRO A 90 -1.83 15.13 0.67
CA PRO A 90 -0.94 15.49 -0.45
C PRO A 90 -0.05 14.33 -0.90
N ALA A 91 0.39 13.48 0.04
CA ALA A 91 1.20 12.31 -0.26
C ALA A 91 0.40 11.26 -1.05
N CYS A 92 -0.84 10.99 -0.63
CA CYS A 92 -1.73 10.03 -1.29
C CYS A 92 -2.09 10.44 -2.71
N LEU A 93 -2.39 11.74 -2.93
CA LEU A 93 -2.68 12.28 -4.25
C LEU A 93 -1.47 12.15 -5.20
N LYS A 94 -0.27 12.50 -4.72
CA LYS A 94 0.97 12.34 -5.50
C LYS A 94 1.24 10.88 -5.85
N LEU A 95 1.00 9.96 -4.92
CA LEU A 95 1.18 8.53 -5.16
C LEU A 95 0.26 8.02 -6.26
N HIS A 96 -1.03 8.41 -6.18
CA HIS A 96 -2.02 8.05 -7.17
C HIS A 96 -1.62 8.56 -8.56
N THR A 97 -1.27 9.84 -8.69
CA THR A 97 -0.80 10.41 -9.96
C THR A 97 0.42 9.66 -10.51
N ALA A 98 1.42 9.36 -9.68
CA ALA A 98 2.61 8.63 -10.11
C ALA A 98 2.28 7.23 -10.66
N TRP A 99 1.31 6.53 -10.07
CA TRP A 99 0.86 5.22 -10.57
C TRP A 99 0.07 5.34 -11.89
N CYS A 100 -0.80 6.34 -12.00
CA CYS A 100 -1.51 6.63 -13.25
C CYS A 100 -0.53 6.95 -14.39
N ASP A 101 0.47 7.80 -14.14
CA ASP A 101 1.47 8.20 -15.14
C ASP A 101 2.33 7.01 -15.60
N ALA A 102 2.55 6.02 -14.73
CA ALA A 102 3.22 4.77 -15.07
C ALA A 102 2.29 3.73 -15.75
N GLY A 103 1.01 4.04 -15.94
CA GLY A 103 0.02 3.14 -16.53
C GLY A 103 -0.27 1.90 -15.67
N ARG A 104 -0.15 2.03 -14.34
CA ARG A 104 -0.28 0.92 -13.39
C ARG A 104 -1.63 0.96 -12.66
N PRO A 105 -2.20 -0.21 -12.28
CA PRO A 105 -3.46 -0.24 -11.54
C PRO A 105 -3.34 0.48 -10.20
N VAL A 106 -4.26 1.41 -9.94
CA VAL A 106 -4.34 2.13 -8.67
C VAL A 106 -5.80 2.42 -8.31
N GLU A 107 -6.11 2.29 -7.01
CA GLU A 107 -7.36 2.74 -6.41
C GLU A 107 -7.05 3.66 -5.21
N LEU A 108 -7.73 4.80 -5.13
CA LEU A 108 -7.58 5.77 -4.04
C LEU A 108 -8.94 6.09 -3.43
N HIS A 109 -9.05 5.90 -2.11
CA HIS A 109 -10.17 6.36 -1.30
C HIS A 109 -9.76 7.58 -0.47
N VAL A 110 -10.51 8.67 -0.62
CA VAL A 110 -10.40 9.87 0.22
C VAL A 110 -11.71 10.04 0.98
N TYR A 111 -11.69 9.71 2.27
CA TYR A 111 -12.86 9.84 3.14
C TYR A 111 -12.99 11.27 3.65
N ALA A 112 -14.21 11.81 3.76
CA ALA A 112 -14.38 13.19 4.22
C ALA A 112 -13.83 13.45 5.63
N ALA A 113 -13.91 12.45 6.52
CA ALA A 113 -13.48 12.54 7.91
C ALA A 113 -12.94 11.20 8.46
N GLY A 114 -12.07 11.30 9.47
CA GLY A 114 -11.47 10.17 10.18
C GLY A 114 -10.22 10.56 10.96
N GLY A 115 -9.56 11.63 10.51
CA GLY A 115 -8.28 12.12 10.99
C GLY A 115 -7.11 11.20 10.62
N HIS A 116 -5.90 11.64 10.95
CA HIS A 116 -4.73 10.78 10.90
C HIS A 116 -4.91 9.59 11.85
N GLY A 117 -4.58 8.38 11.40
CA GLY A 117 -4.63 7.19 12.25
C GLY A 117 -6.05 6.71 12.56
N PHE A 118 -7.00 6.80 11.62
CA PHE A 118 -8.33 6.22 11.80
C PHE A 118 -8.29 4.69 12.02
N GLY A 119 -7.30 4.01 11.44
CA GLY A 119 -7.00 2.60 11.71
C GLY A 119 -8.18 1.66 11.51
N MET A 120 -8.30 0.67 12.38
CA MET A 120 -9.41 -0.31 12.41
C MET A 120 -10.49 0.06 13.44
N THR A 121 -10.31 1.16 14.16
CA THR A 121 -11.23 1.56 15.23
C THR A 121 -12.48 2.15 14.62
N ARG A 122 -13.64 1.54 14.88
CA ARG A 122 -14.93 2.06 14.41
C ARG A 122 -15.28 3.36 15.12
N LYS A 123 -15.43 4.44 14.35
CA LYS A 123 -15.82 5.78 14.82
C LYS A 123 -17.23 6.17 14.37
N SER A 124 -17.98 5.24 13.78
CA SER A 124 -19.26 5.51 13.09
C SER A 124 -19.10 6.50 11.94
N LEU A 125 -17.97 6.41 11.23
CA LEU A 125 -17.63 7.24 10.08
C LEU A 125 -17.52 6.35 8.83
N PRO A 126 -17.71 6.89 7.61
CA PRO A 126 -17.49 6.12 6.37
C PRO A 126 -16.10 5.51 6.25
N SER A 127 -15.08 6.14 6.85
CA SER A 127 -13.72 5.63 6.90
C SER A 127 -13.60 4.29 7.63
N ASP A 128 -14.57 3.90 8.46
CA ASP A 128 -14.59 2.59 9.13
C ASP A 128 -14.65 1.42 8.13
N GLY A 129 -15.22 1.66 6.94
CA GLY A 129 -15.41 0.64 5.89
C GLY A 129 -14.23 0.48 4.94
N TRP A 130 -13.09 1.10 5.20
CA TRP A 130 -11.94 1.06 4.27
C TRP A 130 -11.41 -0.35 4.02
N ILE A 131 -11.46 -1.21 5.04
CA ILE A 131 -10.98 -2.60 4.94
C ILE A 131 -11.89 -3.43 4.03
N ASP A 132 -13.19 -3.11 4.02
CA ASP A 132 -14.15 -3.76 3.12
C ASP A 132 -13.88 -3.36 1.67
N ARG A 133 -13.57 -2.06 1.42
CA ARG A 133 -13.16 -1.58 0.10
C ARG A 133 -11.88 -2.26 -0.38
N LEU A 134 -10.91 -2.44 0.51
CA LEU A 134 -9.69 -3.20 0.18
C LEU A 134 -10.04 -4.65 -0.19
N GLY A 135 -10.91 -5.32 0.57
CA GLY A 135 -11.33 -6.69 0.28
C GLY A 135 -12.03 -6.81 -1.08
N GLU A 136 -12.91 -5.87 -1.42
CA GLU A 136 -13.56 -5.79 -2.73
C GLU A 136 -12.55 -5.58 -3.86
N TRP A 137 -11.60 -4.66 -3.65
CA TRP A 137 -10.51 -4.43 -4.59
C TRP A 137 -9.64 -5.67 -4.78
N MET A 138 -9.29 -6.39 -3.71
CA MET A 138 -8.52 -7.63 -3.80
C MET A 138 -9.26 -8.72 -4.59
N HIS A 139 -10.57 -8.88 -4.40
CA HIS A 139 -11.38 -9.79 -5.22
C HIS A 139 -11.40 -9.38 -6.69
N MET A 140 -11.57 -8.09 -6.98
CA MET A 140 -11.54 -7.57 -8.36
C MET A 140 -10.20 -7.82 -9.05
N GLN A 141 -9.09 -7.73 -8.30
CA GLN A 141 -7.74 -8.08 -8.79
C GLN A 141 -7.49 -9.60 -8.87
N GLY A 142 -8.42 -10.44 -8.41
CA GLY A 142 -8.28 -11.90 -8.38
C GLY A 142 -7.27 -12.40 -7.35
N LEU A 143 -7.04 -11.64 -6.26
CA LEU A 143 -6.09 -11.96 -5.18
C LEU A 143 -6.69 -12.82 -4.05
N LEU A 144 -8.03 -12.86 -3.96
CA LEU A 144 -8.82 -13.67 -3.03
C LEU A 144 -9.74 -14.64 -3.79
#